data_AF-A0A7C3X1H6-F1
#
_entry.id   AF-A0A7C3X1H6-F1
#
_cell.length_a   1.000
_cell.length_b   1.000
_cell.length_c   1.000
_cell.angle_alpha   90.00
_cell.angle_beta   90.00
_cell.angle_gamma   90.00
#
_symmetry.space_group_name_H-M   'P 1'
#
loop_
_entity.id
_entity.type
_entity.pdbx_description
1 polymer ?
#
loop_
_entity_poly.entity_id
_entity_poly.type
_entity_poly.pdbx_seq_one_letter_code
_entity_poly.pdbx_strand_id
1 'polypeptide(L)'
;MRCTFCEKEAVLRLRHANSRLCPEHLVARVEKEAEKAIREFHMFTPEEKILVAVSGGKDSLGLWQILTKLGYQADGLYIDLGIAGYSERSQG
;
A
#
# COMPACT_ATOMS: atom_id res chain seq x y z
N MET A 1 -19.46 13.48 -7.23
CA MET A 1 -19.61 13.81 -5.77
C MET A 1 -18.33 14.48 -5.29
N ARG A 2 -18.34 15.41 -4.31
CA ARG A 2 -17.10 16.12 -3.89
C ARG A 2 -16.38 15.41 -2.73
N CYS A 3 -15.05 15.50 -2.74
CA CYS A 3 -14.19 15.03 -1.66
C CYS A 3 -14.52 15.75 -0.33
N THR A 4 -14.31 15.06 0.80
CA THR A 4 -14.52 15.61 2.14
C THR A 4 -13.44 16.62 2.53
N PHE A 5 -12.23 16.49 1.98
CA PHE A 5 -11.08 17.32 2.36
C PHE A 5 -10.72 18.39 1.33
N CYS A 6 -11.28 18.33 0.12
CA CYS A 6 -11.06 19.32 -0.93
C CYS A 6 -12.24 19.36 -1.90
N GLU A 7 -12.14 20.19 -2.94
CA GLU A 7 -13.22 20.37 -3.90
C GLU A 7 -13.21 19.39 -5.09
N LYS A 8 -12.17 18.54 -5.20
CA LYS A 8 -12.03 17.56 -6.29
C LYS A 8 -13.14 16.51 -6.26
N GLU A 9 -13.37 15.88 -7.41
CA GLU A 9 -14.30 14.77 -7.52
C GLU A 9 -13.81 13.56 -6.69
N ALA A 10 -14.70 13.03 -5.86
CA ALA A 10 -14.45 11.83 -5.08
C ALA A 10 -14.74 10.58 -5.89
N VAL A 11 -13.82 9.62 -5.81
CA VAL A 11 -13.85 8.31 -6.48
C VAL A 11 -14.32 7.20 -5.56
N LEU A 12 -14.28 7.41 -4.23
CA LEU A 12 -14.70 6.43 -3.23
C LEU A 12 -15.44 7.08 -2.06
N ARG A 13 -16.49 6.42 -1.57
CA ARG A 13 -17.15 6.75 -0.30
C ARG A 13 -16.85 5.68 0.75
N LEU A 14 -16.11 6.05 1.80
CA LEU A 14 -15.88 5.20 2.96
C LEU A 14 -17.06 5.32 3.93
N ARG A 15 -17.94 4.32 3.93
CA ARG A 15 -19.18 4.35 4.74
C ARG A 15 -18.92 4.42 6.24
N HIS A 16 -17.98 3.63 6.75
CA HIS A 16 -17.65 3.56 8.18
C HIS A 16 -17.08 4.88 8.75
N ALA A 17 -16.40 5.67 7.92
CA ALA A 17 -15.83 6.96 8.29
C ALA A 17 -16.69 8.15 7.81
N ASN A 18 -17.84 7.87 7.17
CA ASN A 18 -18.71 8.83 6.50
C ASN A 18 -17.96 9.87 5.64
N SER A 19 -16.90 9.44 4.94
CA SER A 19 -16.04 10.33 4.14
C SER A 19 -16.07 9.96 2.65
N ARG A 20 -15.82 10.96 1.79
CA ARG A 20 -15.72 10.82 0.33
C ARG A 20 -14.32 11.27 -0.08
N LEU A 21 -13.57 10.45 -0.80
CA LEU A 21 -12.16 10.70 -1.09
C LEU A 21 -11.94 10.82 -2.59
N CYS A 22 -11.26 11.89 -3.01
CA CYS A 22 -10.62 11.95 -4.33
C CYS A 22 -9.39 11.02 -4.33
N PRO A 23 -8.80 10.71 -5.51
CA PRO A 23 -7.69 9.77 -5.60
C PRO A 23 -6.53 10.09 -4.66
N GLU A 24 -6.16 11.38 -4.54
CA GLU A 24 -5.03 11.81 -3.72
C GLU A 24 -5.28 11.61 -2.23
N HIS A 25 -6.47 11.99 -1.74
CA HIS A 25 -6.84 11.79 -0.34
C HIS A 25 -7.13 10.33 -0.01
N LEU A 26 -7.50 9.50 -1.00
CA LEU A 26 -7.61 8.05 -0.81
C LEU A 26 -6.24 7.42 -0.61
N VAL A 27 -5.28 7.73 -1.46
CA VAL A 27 -3.89 7.24 -1.34
C VAL A 27 -3.27 7.67 -0.01
N ALA A 28 -3.36 8.96 0.33
CA ALA A 28 -2.86 9.48 1.61
C ALA A 28 -3.55 8.82 2.82
N ARG A 29 -4.84 8.50 2.72
CA ARG A 29 -5.57 7.78 3.77
C ARG A 29 -5.03 6.37 3.96
N VAL A 30 -4.77 5.63 2.89
CA VAL A 30 -4.22 4.28 2.95
C VAL A 30 -2.82 4.28 3.56
N GLU A 31 -1.94 5.20 3.12
CA GLU A 31 -0.60 5.37 3.67
C GLU A 31 -0.63 5.66 5.17
N LYS A 32 -1.50 6.57 5.60
CA LYS A 32 -1.68 6.91 7.02
C LYS A 32 -2.19 5.74 7.87
N GLU A 33 -3.13 4.96 7.35
CA GLU A 33 -3.65 3.79 8.08
C GLU A 33 -2.60 2.68 8.18
N ALA A 34 -1.79 2.46 7.13
CA ALA A 34 -0.66 1.53 7.18
C ALA A 34 0.36 1.96 8.25
N GLU A 35 0.78 3.23 8.24
CA GLU A 35 1.71 3.77 9.23
C GLU A 35 1.14 3.66 10.66
N LYS A 36 -0.16 3.96 10.84
CA LYS A 36 -0.83 3.82 12.12
C LYS A 36 -0.78 2.36 12.62
N ALA A 37 -1.09 1.40 11.75
CA ALA A 37 -1.06 -0.02 12.12
C ALA A 37 0.36 -0.47 12.52
N ILE A 38 1.38 -0.08 11.75
CA ILE A 38 2.79 -0.41 12.07
C ILE A 38 3.15 0.08 13.49
N ARG A 39 2.78 1.32 13.82
CA ARG A 39 3.02 1.91 15.14
C ARG A 39 2.19 1.25 16.25
N GLU A 40 0.90 1.03 16.01
CA GLU A 40 -0.03 0.45 17.00
C GLU A 40 0.39 -0.95 17.44
N PHE A 41 0.85 -1.76 16.48
CA PHE A 41 1.27 -3.13 16.72
C PHE A 41 2.78 -3.31 16.92
N HIS A 42 3.55 -2.22 16.96
CA HIS A 42 5.01 -2.25 17.14
C HIS A 42 5.70 -3.22 16.16
N MET A 43 5.31 -3.20 14.89
CA MET A 43 5.71 -4.23 13.92
C MET A 43 7.21 -4.18 13.60
N PHE A 44 7.75 -2.98 13.42
CA PHE A 44 9.14 -2.69 13.10
C PHE A 44 9.39 -1.17 13.21
N THR A 45 10.67 -0.79 13.19
CA THR A 45 11.19 0.57 13.27
C THR A 45 11.76 1.04 11.92
N PRO A 46 11.90 2.36 11.68
CA PRO A 46 12.51 2.90 10.46
C PRO A 46 13.96 2.45 10.19
N GLU A 47 14.70 2.09 11.24
CA GLU A 47 16.09 1.67 11.16
C GLU A 47 16.25 0.21 10.71
N GLU A 48 15.21 -0.60 10.85
CA GLU A 48 15.22 -2.01 10.48
C GLU A 48 15.12 -2.22 8.96
N LYS A 49 15.85 -3.22 8.45
CA LYS A 49 15.75 -3.65 7.06
C LYS A 49 14.58 -4.64 6.92
N ILE A 50 13.63 -4.31 6.06
CA ILE A 50 12.41 -5.06 5.85
C ILE A 50 12.51 -5.78 4.51
N LEU A 51 12.21 -7.08 4.50
CA LEU A 51 12.06 -7.85 3.26
C LEU A 51 10.57 -8.10 3.00
N VAL A 52 10.06 -7.53 1.91
CA VAL A 52 8.67 -7.72 1.49
C VAL A 52 8.60 -8.86 0.49
N ALA A 53 7.85 -9.91 0.82
CA ALA A 53 7.56 -10.97 -0.14
C ALA A 53 6.58 -10.44 -1.20
N VAL A 54 7.08 -10.17 -2.41
CA VAL A 54 6.30 -9.65 -3.54
C VAL A 54 5.92 -10.79 -4.46
N SER A 55 4.64 -10.87 -4.80
CA SER A 55 4.08 -11.92 -5.66
C SER A 55 3.76 -11.44 -7.08
N GLY A 56 3.99 -10.16 -7.38
CA GLY A 56 3.45 -9.49 -8.58
C GLY A 56 1.99 -9.04 -8.44
N GLY A 57 1.33 -9.39 -7.33
CA GLY A 57 -0.04 -8.95 -7.03
C GLY A 57 -0.09 -7.51 -6.49
N LYS A 58 -1.25 -6.86 -6.67
CA LYS A 58 -1.49 -5.48 -6.21
C LYS A 58 -1.27 -5.28 -4.71
N ASP A 59 -1.53 -6.29 -3.90
CA ASP A 59 -1.46 -6.18 -2.44
C ASP A 59 0.00 -6.10 -1.96
N SER A 60 0.86 -7.02 -2.41
CA SER A 60 2.27 -7.04 -2.03
C SER A 60 3.07 -5.93 -2.70
N LEU A 61 2.76 -5.60 -3.97
CA LEU A 61 3.34 -4.44 -4.64
C LEU A 61 2.92 -3.12 -4.00
N GLY A 62 1.63 -2.98 -3.67
CA GLY A 62 1.11 -1.80 -2.98
C GLY A 62 1.72 -1.63 -1.60
N LEU A 63 1.87 -2.71 -0.83
CA LEU A 63 2.55 -2.68 0.47
C LEU A 63 4.00 -2.23 0.32
N TRP A 64 4.76 -2.83 -0.61
CA TRP A 64 6.16 -2.45 -0.83
C TRP A 64 6.30 -0.97 -1.22
N GLN A 65 5.41 -0.47 -2.09
CA GLN A 65 5.36 0.94 -2.47
C GLN A 65 5.06 1.85 -1.28
N ILE A 66 4.08 1.50 -0.44
CA ILE A 66 3.71 2.28 0.75
C ILE A 66 4.89 2.35 1.73
N LEU A 67 5.53 1.21 2.06
CA LEU A 67 6.65 1.19 3.00
C LEU A 67 7.83 2.03 2.50
N THR A 68 8.17 1.90 1.22
CA THR A 68 9.23 2.71 0.59
C THR A 68 8.89 4.20 0.65
N LYS A 69 7.64 4.58 0.35
CA LYS A 69 7.21 5.99 0.38
C LYS A 69 7.17 6.58 1.78
N LEU A 70 6.89 5.77 2.80
CA LEU A 70 6.96 6.17 4.21
C LEU A 70 8.39 6.27 4.75
N GLY A 71 9.41 5.91 3.96
CA GLY A 71 10.83 6.04 4.30
C GLY A 71 11.42 4.82 5.01
N TYR A 72 10.72 3.70 5.05
CA TYR A 72 11.29 2.44 5.57
C TYR A 72 12.30 1.85 4.58
N GLN A 73 13.33 1.18 5.11
CA GLN A 73 14.29 0.41 4.30
C GLN A 73 13.66 -0.93 3.88
N ALA A 74 12.89 -0.92 2.79
CA ALA A 74 12.14 -2.09 2.32
C ALA A 74 12.65 -2.61 0.96
N ASP A 75 13.15 -3.84 0.94
CA ASP A 75 13.52 -4.57 -0.28
C ASP A 75 12.44 -5.59 -0.66
N GLY A 76 12.27 -5.85 -1.95
CA GLY A 76 11.33 -6.83 -2.48
C GLY A 76 11.98 -8.19 -2.79
N LEU A 77 11.34 -9.28 -2.38
CA LEU A 77 11.68 -10.64 -2.79
C LEU A 77 10.53 -11.26 -3.58
N TYR A 78 10.78 -11.55 -4.85
CA TYR A 78 9.88 -12.36 -5.68
C TYR A 78 10.38 -13.81 -5.76
N ILE A 79 9.46 -14.77 -5.63
CA ILE A 79 9.74 -16.20 -5.78
C ILE A 79 9.00 -16.70 -7.01
N ASP A 80 9.76 -17.12 -8.02
CA ASP A 80 9.19 -17.80 -9.18
C ASP A 80 8.78 -19.22 -8.80
N LEU A 81 7.49 -19.53 -8.97
CA LEU A 81 6.92 -20.86 -8.66
C LEU A 81 7.04 -21.86 -9.82
N GLY A 82 7.58 -21.45 -10.98
CA GLY A 82 7.70 -22.29 -12.18
C GLY A 82 6.37 -22.59 -12.89
N ILE A 83 5.33 -21.76 -12.69
CA ILE A 83 4.02 -21.96 -13.31
C ILE A 83 3.99 -21.26 -14.66
N ALA A 84 4.14 -22.04 -15.73
CA ALA A 84 4.19 -21.54 -17.11
C ALA A 84 3.00 -20.64 -17.45
N GLY A 85 3.30 -19.46 -18.00
CA GLY A 85 2.33 -18.43 -18.40
C GLY A 85 1.79 -17.55 -17.26
N TYR A 86 2.07 -17.88 -16.00
CA TYR A 86 1.63 -17.11 -14.83
C TYR A 86 2.81 -16.50 -14.08
N SER A 87 3.85 -17.30 -13.82
CA SER A 87 5.07 -16.85 -13.15
C SER A 87 5.73 -15.69 -13.92
N GLU A 88 5.88 -15.82 -15.23
CA GLU A 88 6.55 -14.82 -16.08
C GLU A 88 5.79 -13.48 -16.07
N ARG A 89 4.46 -13.52 -15.97
CA ARG A 89 3.62 -12.32 -15.87
C ARG A 89 3.72 -11.62 -14.51
N SER A 90 4.25 -12.31 -13.51
CA SER A 90 4.30 -11.86 -12.13
C SER A 90 5.69 -11.38 -11.71
N GLN A 91 6.69 -11.47 -12.60
CA GLN A 91 8.10 -11.10 -12.36
C GLN A 91 8.36 -9.58 -12.27
N GLY A 92 7.36 -8.73 -12.46
CA GLY A 92 7.46 -7.27 -12.33
C GLY A 92 7.35 -6.53 -13.65
#